data_AF-A0A1G1XNM4-F1
#
_entry.id   AF-A0A1G1XNM4-F1
#
_cell.length_a   1.000
_cell.length_b   1.000
_cell.length_c   1.000
_cell.angle_alpha   90.00
_cell.angle_beta   90.00
_cell.angle_gamma   90.00
#
_symmetry.space_group_name_H-M   'P 1'
#
loop_
_entity.id
_entity.type
_entity.pdbx_description
1 polymer ?
#
loop_
_entity_poly.entity_id
_entity_poly.type
_entity_poly.pdbx_seq_one_letter_code
_entity_poly.pdbx_strand_id
1 'polypeptide(L)'
;MLYENKMNKKINAINPHTAKTLKYKVFWVLNKLENIEKQRFSIKEITDYLVDVLGIAVTRQGVEYALKSDKKATHKNSEGYKLMEDGRAQLVLDTTKKILHKKTIAKSGTYKYAHSARITELKSIKSTNFDVTKLIRFCEELNTAFYYESYLSTAMLVRAIIDHIPPIFAKNTFTEVANNFGSKSFKDSMKNLDNSSRKIADSHLHTQIRNKEVLPNSNQVNFTNDLDVLLAEVYRILKQ
;
A
#
# COMPACT_ATOMS: atom_id res chain seq x y z
N MET A 1 32.16 1.59 -12.08
CA MET A 1 31.72 0.21 -12.32
C MET A 1 30.73 -0.35 -11.28
N LEU A 2 31.03 -0.49 -9.98
CA LEU A 2 30.07 -1.05 -8.99
C LEU A 2 28.85 -0.13 -8.70
N TYR A 3 29.01 1.19 -8.79
CA TYR A 3 27.97 2.17 -8.49
C TYR A 3 26.94 2.34 -9.63
N GLU A 4 27.42 2.45 -10.88
CA GLU A 4 26.58 2.46 -12.10
C GLU A 4 25.69 1.21 -12.20
N ASN A 5 26.21 0.05 -11.79
CA ASN A 5 25.48 -1.21 -11.86
C ASN A 5 24.28 -1.26 -10.88
N LYS A 6 24.43 -0.72 -9.66
CA LYS A 6 23.31 -0.61 -8.70
C LYS A 6 22.26 0.41 -9.14
N MET A 7 22.68 1.52 -9.74
CA MET A 7 21.77 2.57 -10.21
C MET A 7 20.96 2.13 -11.43
N ASN A 8 21.63 1.53 -12.41
CA ASN A 8 20.97 0.97 -13.60
C ASN A 8 19.99 -0.14 -13.24
N LYS A 9 20.34 -1.00 -12.27
CA LYS A 9 19.41 -2.01 -11.75
C LYS A 9 18.13 -1.39 -11.16
N LYS A 10 18.25 -0.27 -10.42
CA LYS A 10 17.09 0.45 -9.88
C LYS A 10 16.27 1.11 -10.99
N ILE A 11 16.91 1.73 -11.98
CA ILE A 11 16.22 2.40 -13.10
C ILE A 11 15.48 1.39 -13.97
N ASN A 12 16.07 0.23 -14.24
CA ASN A 12 15.43 -0.84 -15.02
C ASN A 12 14.19 -1.43 -14.32
N ALA A 13 14.07 -1.31 -13.00
CA ALA A 13 12.89 -1.72 -12.25
C ALA A 13 11.75 -0.68 -12.28
N ILE A 14 11.98 0.52 -12.82
CA ILE A 14 10.96 1.57 -12.93
C ILE A 14 10.00 1.21 -14.07
N ASN A 15 8.69 1.28 -13.79
CA ASN A 15 7.66 1.21 -14.84
C ASN A 15 7.44 2.61 -15.47
N PRO A 16 7.83 2.82 -16.75
CA PRO A 16 7.75 4.13 -17.41
C PRO A 16 6.31 4.64 -17.59
N HIS A 17 5.30 3.76 -17.65
CA HIS A 17 3.89 4.19 -17.75
C HIS A 17 3.44 4.98 -16.53
N THR A 18 4.05 4.69 -15.38
CA THR A 18 3.66 5.28 -14.09
C THR A 18 4.50 6.49 -13.70
N ALA A 19 5.43 6.91 -14.57
CA ALA A 19 6.29 8.06 -14.34
C ALA A 19 5.49 9.37 -14.42
N LYS A 20 5.74 10.29 -13.47
CA LYS A 20 4.91 11.48 -13.21
C LYS A 20 4.81 12.43 -14.41
N THR A 21 5.88 12.55 -15.19
CA THR A 21 5.98 13.51 -16.29
C THR A 21 6.62 12.86 -17.51
N LEU A 22 6.37 13.45 -18.68
CA LEU A 22 7.02 13.06 -19.92
C LEU A 22 8.56 13.10 -19.81
N LYS A 23 9.11 14.06 -19.03
CA LYS A 23 10.54 14.14 -18.73
C LYS A 23 11.12 12.84 -18.19
N TYR A 24 10.49 12.26 -17.17
CA TYR A 24 10.97 11.02 -16.58
C TYR A 24 10.79 9.81 -17.50
N LYS A 25 9.74 9.79 -18.32
CA LYS A 25 9.56 8.74 -19.35
C LYS A 25 10.71 8.78 -20.37
N VAL A 26 11.05 9.99 -20.84
CA VAL A 26 12.14 10.21 -21.78
C VAL A 26 13.50 9.85 -21.17
N PHE A 27 13.77 10.23 -19.92
CA PHE A 27 15.01 9.86 -19.25
C PHE A 27 15.14 8.34 -19.10
N TRP A 28 14.05 7.66 -18.75
CA TRP A 28 14.05 6.20 -18.65
C TRP A 28 14.41 5.55 -19.99
N VAL A 29 13.83 6.03 -21.10
CA VAL A 29 14.12 5.52 -22.45
C VAL A 29 15.59 5.73 -22.81
N LEU A 30 16.15 6.92 -22.57
CA LEU A 30 17.58 7.17 -22.80
C LEU A 30 18.47 6.20 -22.02
N ASN A 31 18.16 5.94 -20.75
CA ASN A 31 18.91 4.98 -19.94
C ASN A 31 18.72 3.54 -20.41
N LYS A 32 17.55 3.20 -20.93
CA LYS A 32 17.21 1.85 -21.39
C LYS A 32 17.88 1.49 -22.71
N LEU A 33 18.00 2.47 -23.61
CA LEU A 33 18.63 2.30 -24.93
C LEU A 33 20.16 2.38 -24.86
N GLU A 34 20.72 3.10 -23.88
CA GLU A 34 22.16 3.26 -23.72
C GLU A 34 22.88 1.90 -23.54
N ASN A 35 23.90 1.69 -24.36
CA ASN A 35 24.79 0.52 -24.29
C ASN A 35 26.23 0.93 -24.62
N ILE A 36 27.14 -0.04 -24.67
CA ILE A 36 28.58 0.19 -24.89
C ILE A 36 28.83 0.84 -26.27
N GLU A 37 28.03 0.48 -27.28
CA GLU A 37 28.19 0.92 -28.68
C GLU A 37 27.48 2.24 -28.97
N LYS A 38 26.39 2.55 -28.25
CA LYS A 38 25.58 3.74 -28.50
C LYS A 38 25.04 4.35 -27.21
N GLN A 39 25.41 5.61 -26.99
CA GLN A 39 25.05 6.38 -25.80
C GLN A 39 24.23 7.64 -26.10
N ARG A 40 23.94 7.89 -27.38
CA ARG A 40 23.26 9.09 -27.87
C ARG A 40 22.13 8.73 -28.82
N PHE A 41 21.00 9.40 -28.64
CA PHE A 41 19.78 9.10 -29.37
C PHE A 41 19.10 10.39 -29.86
N SER A 42 18.61 10.36 -31.09
CA SER A 42 17.83 11.44 -31.69
C SER A 42 16.44 11.53 -31.05
N ILE A 43 15.80 12.70 -31.20
CA ILE A 43 14.41 12.90 -30.74
C ILE A 43 13.46 11.90 -31.41
N LYS A 44 13.72 11.58 -32.69
CA LYS A 44 12.93 10.58 -33.43
C LYS A 44 13.03 9.21 -32.77
N GLU A 45 14.22 8.70 -32.53
CA GLU A 45 14.42 7.37 -31.91
C GLU A 45 13.76 7.25 -30.54
N ILE A 46 13.86 8.30 -29.71
CA ILE A 46 13.22 8.33 -28.39
C ILE A 46 11.69 8.33 -28.53
N THR A 47 11.16 9.09 -29.50
CA THR A 47 9.72 9.19 -29.76
C THR A 47 9.16 7.86 -30.27
N ASP A 48 9.83 7.27 -31.26
CA ASP A 48 9.45 6.01 -31.88
C ASP A 48 9.46 4.89 -30.80
N TYR A 49 10.45 4.86 -29.90
CA TYR A 49 10.44 3.91 -28.77
C TYR A 49 9.27 4.15 -27.80
N LEU A 50 8.96 5.39 -27.46
CA LEU A 50 7.84 5.71 -26.56
C LEU A 50 6.49 5.30 -27.18
N VAL A 51 6.30 5.54 -28.47
CA VAL A 51 5.03 5.27 -29.16
C VAL A 51 4.92 3.79 -29.56
N ASP A 52 5.91 3.28 -30.28
CA ASP A 52 5.81 1.98 -30.95
C ASP A 52 6.12 0.82 -30.00
N VAL A 53 7.06 1.00 -29.06
CA VAL A 53 7.46 -0.06 -28.12
C VAL A 53 6.67 0.03 -26.82
N LEU A 54 6.46 1.24 -26.29
CA LEU A 54 5.77 1.44 -25.02
C LEU A 54 4.29 1.83 -25.16
N GLY A 55 3.77 2.13 -26.36
CA GLY A 55 2.37 2.55 -26.51
C GLY A 55 2.02 3.87 -25.80
N ILE A 56 3.01 4.73 -25.52
CA ILE A 56 2.85 6.00 -24.84
C ILE A 56 2.72 7.10 -25.88
N ALA A 57 1.50 7.60 -26.09
CA ALA A 57 1.22 8.68 -27.03
C ALA A 57 1.95 9.98 -26.64
N VAL A 58 2.88 10.43 -27.49
CA VAL A 58 3.70 11.65 -27.29
C VAL A 58 4.02 12.29 -28.64
N THR A 59 4.38 13.57 -28.63
CA THR A 59 4.85 14.29 -29.83
C THR A 59 6.37 14.51 -29.77
N ARG A 60 7.01 14.60 -30.95
CA ARG A 60 8.45 14.92 -31.05
C ARG A 60 8.81 16.24 -30.36
N GLN A 61 7.96 17.26 -30.51
CA GLN A 61 8.12 18.54 -29.83
C GLN A 61 8.04 18.40 -28.31
N GLY A 62 7.12 17.59 -27.80
CA GLY A 62 7.02 17.29 -26.37
C GLY A 62 8.25 16.60 -25.81
N VAL A 63 8.80 15.62 -26.55
CA VAL A 63 10.06 14.96 -26.20
C VAL A 63 11.24 15.93 -26.22
N GLU A 64 11.34 16.78 -27.24
CA GLU A 64 12.39 17.79 -27.35
C GLU A 64 12.35 18.80 -26.20
N TYR A 65 11.15 19.30 -25.87
CA TYR A 65 10.95 20.22 -24.74
C TYR A 65 11.36 19.56 -23.42
N ALA A 66 10.96 18.31 -23.20
CA ALA A 66 11.30 17.56 -22.00
C ALA A 66 12.82 17.43 -21.81
N LEU A 67 13.57 17.17 -22.89
CA LEU A 67 15.03 17.09 -22.87
C LEU A 67 15.69 18.45 -22.62
N LYS A 68 15.19 19.52 -23.27
CA LYS A 68 15.76 20.87 -23.14
C LYS A 68 15.47 21.53 -21.79
N SER A 69 14.41 21.09 -21.10
CA SER A 69 13.98 21.69 -19.82
C SER A 69 15.02 21.58 -18.71
N ASP A 70 15.96 20.64 -18.79
CA ASP A 70 17.00 20.42 -17.79
C ASP A 70 18.36 20.10 -18.44
N LYS A 71 19.19 21.14 -18.57
CA LYS A 71 20.51 21.08 -19.19
C LYS A 71 21.55 20.29 -18.37
N LYS A 72 21.29 20.04 -17.08
CA LYS A 72 22.17 19.22 -16.25
C LYS A 72 21.85 17.74 -16.40
N ALA A 73 20.57 17.42 -16.61
CA ALA A 73 20.11 16.05 -16.76
C ALA A 73 20.43 15.42 -18.12
N THR A 74 20.54 16.22 -19.19
CA THR A 74 20.83 15.72 -20.54
C THR A 74 21.84 16.57 -21.29
N HIS A 75 22.64 15.93 -22.15
CA HIS A 75 23.61 16.60 -23.01
C HIS A 75 23.31 16.34 -24.49
N LYS A 76 23.18 17.42 -25.28
CA LYS A 76 22.96 17.37 -26.73
C LYS A 76 24.25 17.65 -27.53
N ASN A 77 24.51 16.86 -28.57
CA ASN A 77 25.48 17.17 -29.63
C ASN A 77 24.84 16.89 -31.01
N SER A 78 25.67 16.83 -32.07
CA SER A 78 25.26 16.47 -33.44
C SER A 78 24.65 15.07 -33.56
N GLU A 79 25.08 14.12 -32.72
CA GLU A 79 24.63 12.72 -32.74
C GLU A 79 23.35 12.50 -31.93
N GLY A 80 22.95 13.46 -31.10
CA GLY A 80 21.70 13.41 -30.33
C GLY A 80 21.89 13.68 -28.84
N TYR A 81 20.96 13.15 -28.04
CA TYR A 81 20.89 13.37 -26.60
C TYR A 81 21.45 12.18 -25.82
N LYS A 82 22.23 12.49 -24.79
CA LYS A 82 22.71 11.54 -23.78
C LYS A 82 22.11 11.89 -22.41
N LEU A 83 21.73 10.88 -21.64
CA LEU A 83 21.34 11.06 -20.24
C LEU A 83 22.60 11.19 -19.37
N MET A 84 22.63 12.22 -18.54
CA MET A 84 23.73 12.48 -17.62
C MET A 84 23.42 11.89 -16.23
N GLU A 85 24.45 11.84 -15.38
CA GLU A 85 24.32 11.28 -14.03
C GLU A 85 23.24 11.99 -13.20
N ASP A 86 23.13 13.33 -13.32
CA ASP A 86 22.07 14.10 -12.67
C ASP A 86 20.67 13.66 -13.13
N GLY A 87 20.51 13.32 -14.41
CA GLY A 87 19.25 12.81 -14.96
C GLY A 87 18.90 11.43 -14.41
N ARG A 88 19.89 10.55 -14.28
CA ARG A 88 19.73 9.25 -13.61
C ARG A 88 19.38 9.44 -12.13
N ALA A 89 20.04 10.37 -11.45
CA ALA A 89 19.78 10.65 -10.04
C ALA A 89 18.35 11.15 -9.85
N GLN A 90 17.87 12.02 -10.74
CA GLN A 90 16.49 12.47 -10.75
C GLN A 90 15.47 11.34 -10.96
N LEU A 91 15.74 10.38 -11.86
CA LEU A 91 14.89 9.20 -12.05
C LEU A 91 14.77 8.36 -10.78
N VAL A 92 15.89 8.12 -10.11
CA VAL A 92 15.93 7.36 -8.85
C VAL A 92 15.23 8.14 -7.73
N LEU A 93 15.42 9.45 -7.65
CA LEU A 93 14.78 10.31 -6.66
C LEU A 93 13.28 10.44 -6.87
N ASP A 94 12.77 10.57 -8.11
CA ASP A 94 11.32 10.59 -8.39
C ASP A 94 10.66 9.28 -7.96
N THR A 95 11.31 8.15 -8.25
CA THR A 95 10.85 6.82 -7.84
C THR A 95 10.89 6.66 -6.31
N THR A 96 11.96 7.09 -5.67
CA THR A 96 12.11 7.02 -4.20
C THR A 96 11.14 7.98 -3.51
N LYS A 97 10.89 9.16 -4.08
CA LYS A 97 9.86 10.09 -3.62
C LYS A 97 8.47 9.52 -3.79
N LYS A 98 8.17 8.71 -4.82
CA LYS A 98 6.90 8.00 -4.95
C LYS A 98 6.73 6.91 -3.89
N ILE A 99 7.80 6.17 -3.57
CA ILE A 99 7.84 5.22 -2.45
C ILE A 99 7.67 5.97 -1.11
N LEU A 100 8.33 7.12 -0.95
CA LEU A 100 8.23 7.96 0.24
C LEU A 100 6.87 8.65 0.35
N HIS A 101 6.26 9.17 -0.71
CA HIS A 101 4.93 9.79 -0.67
C HIS A 101 3.85 8.75 -0.37
N LYS A 102 3.98 7.52 -0.89
CA LYS A 102 3.17 6.37 -0.45
C LYS A 102 3.37 6.04 1.03
N LYS A 103 4.50 6.47 1.62
CA LYS A 103 4.87 6.32 3.03
C LYS A 103 4.57 7.59 3.88
N THR A 104 4.24 8.74 3.28
CA THR A 104 4.09 10.04 3.98
C THR A 104 2.64 10.42 4.27
N ILE A 105 1.74 9.43 4.34
CA ILE A 105 0.45 9.56 5.04
C ILE A 105 0.54 8.73 6.33
N ALA A 106 1.46 9.11 7.22
CA ALA A 106 1.44 8.66 8.60
C ALA A 106 2.17 9.71 9.44
N LYS A 107 1.41 10.51 10.18
CA LYS A 107 1.94 11.25 11.32
C LYS A 107 2.65 10.25 12.23
N SER A 108 3.93 10.49 12.48
CA SER A 108 4.75 10.00 13.61
C SER A 108 4.35 8.64 14.19
N GLY A 109 4.95 7.58 13.66
CA GLY A 109 4.83 6.22 14.16
C GLY A 109 4.23 5.28 13.12
N THR A 110 4.76 4.07 13.06
CA THR A 110 4.18 2.89 12.42
C THR A 110 2.72 2.65 12.87
N TYR A 111 1.74 3.40 12.36
CA TYR A 111 0.33 3.17 12.68
C TYR A 111 -0.09 1.84 12.06
N LYS A 112 -0.14 0.81 12.91
CA LYS A 112 -0.68 -0.51 12.59
C LYS A 112 -2.08 -0.57 13.16
N TYR A 113 -3.03 -0.99 12.33
CA TYR A 113 -4.43 -1.12 12.71
C TYR A 113 -4.62 -2.04 13.92
N ALA A 114 -4.00 -3.23 13.89
CA ALA A 114 -3.80 -4.08 15.05
C ALA A 114 -2.38 -3.87 15.59
N HIS A 115 -2.26 -3.45 16.85
CA HIS A 115 -0.98 -3.10 17.45
C HIS A 115 0.01 -4.28 17.43
N SER A 116 1.27 -4.04 17.09
CA SER A 116 2.24 -5.14 16.93
C SER A 116 2.52 -5.90 18.22
N ALA A 117 2.52 -5.23 19.37
CA ALA A 117 2.69 -5.90 20.65
C ALA A 117 1.55 -6.91 20.90
N ARG A 118 0.31 -6.56 20.54
CA ARG A 118 -0.85 -7.44 20.66
C ARG A 118 -0.72 -8.69 19.79
N ILE A 119 -0.26 -8.54 18.54
CA ILE A 119 -0.01 -9.68 17.65
C ILE A 119 1.08 -10.59 18.22
N THR A 120 2.15 -10.02 18.80
CA THR A 120 3.21 -10.80 19.44
C THR A 120 2.69 -11.56 20.67
N GLU A 121 1.87 -10.93 21.51
CA GLU A 121 1.20 -11.59 22.64
C GLU A 121 0.33 -12.76 22.17
N LEU A 122 -0.50 -12.56 21.14
CA LEU A 122 -1.32 -13.63 20.57
C LEU A 122 -0.46 -14.80 20.03
N LYS A 123 0.67 -14.49 19.38
CA LYS A 123 1.64 -15.51 18.91
C LYS A 123 2.33 -16.27 20.03
N SER A 124 2.42 -15.70 21.24
CA SER A 124 3.01 -16.37 22.40
C SER A 124 2.05 -17.33 23.13
N ILE A 125 0.76 -17.32 22.78
CA ILE A 125 -0.23 -18.22 23.36
C ILE A 125 0.15 -19.68 23.06
N LYS A 126 0.21 -20.51 24.11
CA LYS A 126 0.42 -21.96 24.02
C LYS A 126 -0.83 -22.77 24.39
N SER A 127 -2.01 -22.14 24.30
CA SER A 127 -3.29 -22.75 24.70
C SER A 127 -3.53 -24.06 23.95
N THR A 128 -3.90 -25.10 24.70
CA THR A 128 -4.30 -26.40 24.14
C THR A 128 -5.76 -26.45 23.69
N ASN A 129 -6.57 -25.45 24.10
CA ASN A 129 -8.02 -25.47 23.90
C ASN A 129 -8.45 -24.76 22.61
N PHE A 130 -7.64 -23.81 22.12
CA PHE A 130 -7.97 -23.01 20.93
C PHE A 130 -6.72 -22.78 20.08
N ASP A 131 -6.83 -23.08 18.78
CA ASP A 131 -5.86 -22.65 17.78
C ASP A 131 -6.18 -21.22 17.31
N VAL A 132 -5.29 -20.28 17.64
CA VAL A 132 -5.42 -18.87 17.29
C VAL A 132 -4.71 -18.48 15.99
N THR A 133 -4.18 -19.45 15.23
CA THR A 133 -3.44 -19.20 13.98
C THR A 133 -4.24 -18.35 13.01
N LYS A 134 -5.54 -18.63 12.85
CA LYS A 134 -6.41 -17.88 11.95
C LYS A 134 -6.65 -16.44 12.43
N LEU A 135 -6.85 -16.23 13.73
CA LEU A 135 -6.99 -14.90 14.32
C LEU A 135 -5.73 -14.06 14.13
N ILE A 136 -4.56 -14.64 14.39
CA ILE A 136 -3.26 -13.97 14.15
C ILE A 136 -3.14 -13.55 12.69
N ARG A 137 -3.49 -14.45 11.77
CA ARG A 137 -3.43 -14.16 10.34
C ARG A 137 -4.37 -13.02 9.93
N PHE A 138 -5.59 -13.01 10.46
CA PHE A 138 -6.51 -11.89 10.23
C PHE A 138 -5.93 -10.55 10.72
N CYS A 139 -5.29 -10.50 11.89
CA CYS A 139 -4.66 -9.27 12.39
C CYS A 139 -3.51 -8.78 11.50
N GLU A 140 -2.71 -9.70 10.93
CA GLU A 140 -1.62 -9.37 10.01
C GLU A 140 -2.14 -8.87 8.65
N GLU A 141 -3.17 -9.53 8.11
CA GLU A 141 -3.83 -9.12 6.88
C GLU A 141 -4.55 -7.78 7.06
N LEU A 142 -5.17 -7.54 8.21
CA LEU A 142 -5.82 -6.28 8.55
C LEU A 142 -4.83 -5.11 8.58
N ASN A 143 -3.65 -5.33 9.16
CA ASN A 143 -2.55 -4.36 9.11
C ASN A 143 -2.11 -4.09 7.67
N THR A 144 -2.01 -5.12 6.84
CA THR A 144 -1.60 -5.00 5.43
C THR A 144 -2.66 -4.24 4.62
N ALA A 145 -3.93 -4.62 4.75
CA ALA A 145 -5.05 -3.99 4.07
C ALA A 145 -5.15 -2.51 4.42
N PHE A 146 -5.08 -2.17 5.72
CA PHE A 146 -5.14 -0.78 6.14
C PHE A 146 -3.93 0.03 5.68
N TYR A 147 -2.72 -0.54 5.74
CA TYR A 147 -1.50 0.12 5.27
C TYR A 147 -1.54 0.45 3.77
N TYR A 148 -2.16 -0.42 2.96
CA TYR A 148 -2.35 -0.20 1.53
C TYR A 148 -3.67 0.48 1.18
N GLU A 149 -4.34 1.10 2.16
CA GLU A 149 -5.61 1.84 1.96
C GLU A 149 -6.72 0.98 1.33
N SER A 150 -6.66 -0.34 1.53
CA SER A 150 -7.66 -1.31 1.05
C SER A 150 -8.86 -1.35 2.00
N TYR A 151 -9.55 -0.22 2.15
CA TYR A 151 -10.54 0.00 3.21
C TYR A 151 -11.77 -0.92 3.13
N LEU A 152 -12.19 -1.32 1.93
CA LEU A 152 -13.23 -2.35 1.77
C LEU A 152 -12.80 -3.66 2.43
N SER A 153 -11.57 -4.11 2.16
CA SER A 153 -10.99 -5.31 2.78
C SER A 153 -10.80 -5.14 4.28
N THR A 154 -10.39 -3.95 4.75
CA THR A 154 -10.29 -3.63 6.19
C THR A 154 -11.62 -3.87 6.90
N ALA A 155 -12.73 -3.34 6.37
CA ALA A 155 -14.05 -3.55 6.96
C ALA A 155 -14.43 -5.05 7.01
N MET A 156 -14.19 -5.78 5.92
CA MET A 156 -14.46 -7.21 5.83
C MET A 156 -13.60 -8.04 6.80
N LEU A 157 -12.35 -7.66 7.02
CA LEU A 157 -11.46 -8.35 7.96
C LEU A 157 -11.87 -8.11 9.41
N VAL A 158 -12.28 -6.89 9.78
CA VAL A 158 -12.84 -6.63 11.12
C VAL A 158 -14.09 -7.47 11.36
N ARG A 159 -15.00 -7.55 10.36
CA ARG A 159 -16.18 -8.41 10.39
C ARG A 159 -15.81 -9.88 10.60
N ALA A 160 -14.83 -10.38 9.84
CA ALA A 160 -14.36 -11.77 9.94
C ALA A 160 -13.75 -12.08 11.33
N ILE A 161 -13.04 -11.13 11.93
CA ILE A 161 -12.49 -11.28 13.29
C ILE A 161 -13.62 -11.44 14.32
N ILE A 162 -14.60 -10.53 14.32
CA ILE A 162 -15.67 -10.57 15.32
C ILE A 162 -16.57 -11.80 15.18
N ASP A 163 -16.74 -12.35 13.97
CA ASP A 163 -17.51 -13.58 13.77
C ASP A 163 -16.74 -14.85 14.17
N HIS A 164 -15.41 -14.82 14.16
CA HIS A 164 -14.59 -15.99 14.49
C HIS A 164 -14.33 -16.16 15.99
N ILE A 165 -14.32 -15.06 16.74
CA ILE A 165 -13.92 -15.02 18.15
C ILE A 165 -14.93 -15.62 19.17
N PRO A 166 -16.27 -15.64 18.99
CA PRO A 166 -17.22 -15.98 20.06
C PRO A 166 -16.95 -17.26 20.85
N PRO A 167 -16.49 -18.37 20.25
CA PRO A 167 -16.20 -19.61 20.98
C PRO A 167 -15.16 -19.45 22.11
N ILE A 168 -14.20 -18.53 21.97
CA ILE A 168 -13.19 -18.23 23.02
C ILE A 168 -13.87 -17.72 24.29
N PHE A 169 -15.03 -17.08 24.15
CA PHE A 169 -15.83 -16.52 25.24
C PHE A 169 -16.97 -17.47 25.69
N ALA A 170 -16.98 -18.72 25.20
CA ALA A 170 -18.07 -19.67 25.39
C ALA A 170 -19.44 -19.10 24.95
N LYS A 171 -19.45 -18.41 23.80
CA LYS A 171 -20.64 -17.84 23.15
C LYS A 171 -20.71 -18.28 21.69
N ASN A 172 -21.91 -18.22 21.11
CA ASN A 172 -22.14 -18.61 19.72
C ASN A 172 -22.06 -17.43 18.75
N THR A 173 -22.36 -16.23 19.23
CA THR A 173 -22.41 -15.02 18.40
C THR A 173 -21.63 -13.88 19.07
N PHE A 174 -21.15 -12.93 18.26
CA PHE A 174 -20.48 -11.76 18.82
C PHE A 174 -21.44 -10.86 19.61
N THR A 175 -22.71 -10.81 19.21
CA THR A 175 -23.77 -10.12 19.96
C THR A 175 -23.95 -10.71 21.36
N GLU A 176 -23.84 -12.02 21.53
CA GLU A 176 -23.84 -12.65 22.85
C GLU A 176 -22.61 -12.23 23.69
N VAL A 177 -21.42 -12.14 23.07
CA VAL A 177 -20.20 -11.64 23.74
C VAL A 177 -20.44 -10.20 24.23
N ALA A 178 -20.92 -9.33 23.34
CA ALA A 178 -21.15 -7.91 23.62
C ALA A 178 -22.20 -7.66 24.71
N ASN A 179 -23.17 -8.56 24.89
CA ASN A 179 -24.24 -8.40 25.89
C ASN A 179 -23.96 -9.13 27.21
N ASN A 180 -23.26 -10.26 27.17
CA ASN A 180 -23.26 -11.22 28.29
C ASN A 180 -21.88 -11.50 28.88
N PHE A 181 -20.78 -10.98 28.31
CA PHE A 181 -19.43 -11.24 28.82
C PHE A 181 -18.76 -9.98 29.38
N GLY A 182 -17.99 -10.12 30.45
CA GLY A 182 -17.09 -9.08 30.96
C GLY A 182 -17.76 -7.93 31.72
N SER A 183 -16.98 -6.90 31.99
CA SER A 183 -17.41 -5.70 32.72
C SER A 183 -18.38 -4.84 31.88
N LYS A 184 -19.04 -3.87 32.53
CA LYS A 184 -19.90 -2.89 31.82
C LYS A 184 -19.13 -2.19 30.69
N SER A 185 -17.93 -1.69 30.98
CA SER A 185 -17.11 -0.97 29.99
C SER A 185 -16.67 -1.85 28.82
N PHE A 186 -16.32 -3.13 29.09
CA PHE A 186 -16.01 -4.08 28.02
C PHE A 186 -17.22 -4.29 27.11
N LYS A 187 -18.40 -4.54 27.70
CA LYS A 187 -19.65 -4.72 26.95
C LYS A 187 -20.00 -3.50 26.09
N ASP A 188 -19.84 -2.31 26.63
CA ASP A 188 -20.13 -1.07 25.89
C ASP A 188 -19.18 -0.91 24.68
N SER A 189 -17.88 -1.22 24.84
CA SER A 189 -16.93 -1.26 23.72
C SER A 189 -17.27 -2.33 22.68
N MET A 190 -17.65 -3.54 23.12
CA MET A 190 -18.01 -4.63 22.20
C MET A 190 -19.32 -4.35 21.45
N LYS A 191 -20.28 -3.67 22.09
CA LYS A 191 -21.50 -3.20 21.42
C LYS A 191 -21.19 -2.16 20.36
N ASN A 192 -20.28 -1.23 20.63
CA ASN A 192 -19.86 -0.24 19.64
C ASN A 192 -19.20 -0.91 18.43
N LEU A 193 -18.31 -1.87 18.69
CA LEU A 193 -17.64 -2.67 17.67
C LEU A 193 -18.65 -3.48 16.85
N ASP A 194 -19.54 -4.25 17.48
CA ASP A 194 -20.53 -5.09 16.79
C ASP A 194 -21.47 -4.23 15.95
N ASN A 195 -22.10 -3.22 16.55
CA ASN A 195 -23.14 -2.43 15.87
C ASN A 195 -22.60 -1.63 14.69
N SER A 196 -21.39 -1.08 14.81
CA SER A 196 -20.84 -0.20 13.78
C SER A 196 -20.10 -1.01 12.71
N SER A 197 -19.15 -1.86 13.11
CA SER A 197 -18.31 -2.58 12.14
C SER A 197 -19.11 -3.57 11.30
N ARG A 198 -20.09 -4.27 11.90
CA ARG A 198 -20.99 -5.20 11.20
C ARG A 198 -21.76 -4.47 10.12
N LYS A 199 -22.47 -3.39 10.46
CA LYS A 199 -23.29 -2.63 9.51
C LYS A 199 -22.47 -2.03 8.38
N ILE A 200 -21.28 -1.50 8.68
CA ILE A 200 -20.39 -0.94 7.64
C ILE A 200 -19.90 -2.03 6.70
N ALA A 201 -19.41 -3.16 7.22
CA ALA A 201 -18.96 -4.27 6.39
C ALA A 201 -20.10 -4.88 5.56
N ASP A 202 -21.26 -5.13 6.17
CA ASP A 202 -22.44 -5.67 5.49
C ASP A 202 -22.91 -4.74 4.36
N SER A 203 -22.85 -3.41 4.57
CA SER A 203 -23.17 -2.45 3.51
C SER A 203 -22.24 -2.60 2.30
N HIS A 204 -20.96 -2.91 2.51
CA HIS A 204 -19.99 -3.12 1.43
C HIS A 204 -20.04 -4.52 0.82
N LEU A 205 -20.55 -5.52 1.55
CA LEU A 205 -20.67 -6.90 1.08
C LEU A 205 -21.98 -7.15 0.31
N HIS A 206 -23.06 -6.46 0.67
CA HIS A 206 -24.40 -6.79 0.18
C HIS A 206 -25.02 -5.71 -0.71
N THR A 207 -24.55 -4.47 -0.65
CA THR A 207 -25.08 -3.42 -1.54
C THR A 207 -24.60 -3.64 -2.97
N GLN A 208 -25.53 -3.64 -3.91
CA GLN A 208 -25.23 -3.73 -5.34
C GLN A 208 -24.66 -2.40 -5.87
N ILE A 209 -23.96 -2.46 -7.01
CA ILE A 209 -23.37 -1.28 -7.66
C ILE A 209 -24.45 -0.24 -8.02
N ARG A 210 -24.20 1.03 -7.69
CA ARG A 210 -25.08 2.17 -7.99
C ARG A 210 -24.46 3.06 -9.07
N ASN A 211 -25.29 3.94 -9.64
CA ASN A 211 -24.86 4.93 -10.66
C ASN A 211 -23.75 5.87 -10.18
N LYS A 212 -23.67 6.12 -8.86
CA LYS A 212 -22.62 6.90 -8.21
C LYS A 212 -22.23 6.21 -6.92
N GLU A 213 -20.93 6.00 -6.72
CA GLU A 213 -20.40 5.39 -5.52
C GLU A 213 -19.50 6.36 -4.74
N VAL A 214 -19.44 6.12 -3.44
CA VAL A 214 -18.48 6.75 -2.53
C VAL A 214 -17.77 5.62 -1.81
N LEU A 215 -16.44 5.56 -1.98
CA LEU A 215 -15.62 4.54 -1.33
C LEU A 215 -15.39 4.91 0.14
N PRO A 216 -15.28 3.91 1.03
CA PRO A 216 -14.94 4.16 2.41
C PRO A 216 -13.55 4.79 2.52
N ASN A 217 -13.37 5.68 3.49
CA ASN A 217 -12.06 6.19 3.88
C ASN A 217 -11.60 5.57 5.22
N SER A 218 -10.39 5.93 5.66
CA SER A 218 -9.81 5.43 6.90
C SER A 218 -10.70 5.62 8.12
N ASN A 219 -11.46 6.72 8.20
CA ASN A 219 -12.28 7.03 9.38
C ASN A 219 -13.49 6.10 9.49
N GLN A 220 -14.12 5.79 8.35
CA GLN A 220 -15.30 4.92 8.33
C GLN A 220 -14.99 3.48 8.75
N VAL A 221 -13.74 3.05 8.56
CA VAL A 221 -13.30 1.68 8.88
C VAL A 221 -12.40 1.63 10.11
N ASN A 222 -12.28 2.71 10.88
CA ASN A 222 -11.40 2.75 12.04
C ASN A 222 -12.12 2.30 13.31
N PHE A 223 -11.85 1.05 13.69
CA PHE A 223 -12.29 0.42 14.93
C PHE A 223 -11.11 -0.01 15.82
N THR A 224 -9.94 0.62 15.68
CA THR A 224 -8.70 0.12 16.31
C THR A 224 -8.81 0.05 17.84
N ASN A 225 -9.52 0.99 18.46
CA ASN A 225 -9.64 1.07 19.91
C ASN A 225 -10.45 -0.11 20.46
N ASP A 226 -11.68 -0.30 19.97
CA ASP A 226 -12.54 -1.40 20.44
C ASP A 226 -11.97 -2.77 20.05
N LEU A 227 -11.32 -2.86 18.88
CA LEU A 227 -10.66 -4.09 18.46
C LEU A 227 -9.47 -4.45 19.37
N ASP A 228 -8.63 -3.50 19.80
CA ASP A 228 -7.56 -3.82 20.75
C ASP A 228 -8.10 -4.27 22.11
N VAL A 229 -9.20 -3.66 22.59
CA VAL A 229 -9.90 -4.11 23.81
C VAL A 229 -10.35 -5.57 23.67
N LEU A 230 -10.93 -5.94 22.53
CA LEU A 230 -11.32 -7.33 22.26
C LEU A 230 -10.10 -8.27 22.25
N LEU A 231 -9.05 -7.91 21.51
CA LEU A 231 -7.85 -8.75 21.38
C LEU A 231 -7.09 -8.89 22.70
N ALA A 232 -7.09 -7.84 23.53
CA ALA A 232 -6.54 -7.88 24.88
C ALA A 232 -7.24 -8.91 25.75
N GLU A 233 -8.58 -8.95 25.67
CA GLU A 233 -9.39 -9.87 26.43
C GLU A 233 -9.25 -11.31 25.93
N VAL A 234 -9.15 -11.52 24.61
CA VAL A 234 -8.79 -12.81 24.02
C VAL A 234 -7.45 -13.29 24.56
N TYR A 235 -6.42 -12.44 24.55
CA TYR A 235 -5.11 -12.79 25.10
C TYR A 235 -5.21 -13.10 26.61
N ARG A 236 -5.97 -12.32 27.38
CA ARG A 236 -6.16 -12.55 28.82
C ARG A 236 -6.80 -13.90 29.13
N ILE A 237 -7.77 -14.34 28.33
CA ILE A 237 -8.46 -15.63 28.50
C ILE A 237 -7.52 -16.80 28.16
N LEU A 238 -6.67 -16.64 27.16
CA LEU A 238 -5.88 -17.74 26.59
C LEU A 238 -4.44 -17.82 27.11
N LYS A 239 -3.92 -16.75 27.72
CA LYS A 239 -2.59 -16.77 28.33
C LYS A 239 -2.60 -17.66 29.56
N GLN A 240 -1.65 -18.60 29.60
CA GLN A 240 -1.37 -19.48 30.74
C GLN A 240 -0.20 -18.92 31.52
#